data_AF-W2T511-F1
#
_entry.id   AF-W2T511-F1
#
_cell.length_a   1.000
_cell.length_b   1.000
_cell.length_c   1.000
_cell.angle_alpha   90.00
_cell.angle_beta   90.00
_cell.angle_gamma   90.00
#
_symmetry.space_group_name_H-M   'P 1'
#
loop_
_entity.id
_entity.type
_entity.pdbx_description
1 polymer ?
#
loop_
_entity_poly.entity_id
_entity_poly.type
_entity_poly.pdbx_seq_one_letter_code
_entity_poly.pdbx_strand_id
1 'polypeptide(L)'
;MARFARGNIRFNFADMQEKYKKHCQHIFDLQNQTLANPEALSTDEGSSGEDSDNEELATRLETMLQANKGKKHISMSERARMEFENEEKERQDLKRMVHGDAPMKTEKDKKEATAEEKKNVSKIGEDLAASASKISGITANQKL
;
A
#
# COMPACT_ATOMS: atom_id res chain seq x y z
N MET A 1 27.82 60.39 -4.27
CA MET A 1 26.73 59.59 -4.84
C MET A 1 26.93 58.14 -4.43
N ALA A 2 26.10 57.67 -3.49
CA ALA A 2 26.11 56.29 -3.02
C ALA A 2 25.79 55.36 -4.19
N ARG A 3 26.79 54.58 -4.61
CA ARG A 3 26.58 53.47 -5.56
C ARG A 3 25.96 52.35 -4.75
N PHE A 4 24.63 52.30 -4.70
CA PHE A 4 23.90 51.20 -4.09
C PHE A 4 24.38 49.89 -4.71
N ALA A 5 24.93 49.04 -3.85
CA ALA A 5 25.52 47.75 -4.17
C ALA A 5 24.43 46.83 -4.75
N ARG A 6 24.34 46.79 -6.09
CA ARG A 6 23.45 45.86 -6.79
C ARG A 6 24.07 44.46 -6.91
N GLY A 7 24.50 43.86 -5.82
CA GLY A 7 24.97 42.47 -5.89
C GLY A 7 25.53 41.90 -4.61
N ASN A 8 24.68 41.21 -3.84
CA ASN A 8 24.87 39.79 -3.57
C ASN A 8 23.58 39.17 -2.99
N ILE A 9 22.61 38.84 -3.84
CA ILE A 9 21.45 38.00 -3.48
C ILE A 9 21.89 36.52 -3.54
N ARG A 10 23.00 36.19 -2.89
CA ARG A 10 23.47 34.82 -2.76
C ARG A 10 23.52 34.59 -1.28
N PHE A 11 22.65 33.71 -0.78
CA PHE A 11 22.72 33.16 0.57
C PHE A 11 24.20 33.02 0.96
N ASN A 12 24.62 33.85 1.90
CA ASN A 12 26.01 33.92 2.32
C ASN A 12 26.34 32.57 2.98
N PHE A 13 27.39 31.91 2.50
CA PHE A 13 27.78 30.59 3.01
C PHE A 13 27.98 30.62 4.54
N ALA A 14 28.44 31.76 5.08
CA ALA A 14 28.53 31.99 6.50
C ALA A 14 27.16 31.93 7.21
N ASP A 15 26.13 32.58 6.65
CA ASP A 15 24.77 32.57 7.22
C ASP A 15 24.17 31.15 7.20
N MET A 16 24.43 30.37 6.14
CA MET A 16 23.98 28.98 6.05
C MET A 16 24.67 28.10 7.09
N GLN A 17 25.99 28.26 7.24
CA GLN A 17 26.77 27.54 8.24
C GLN A 17 26.34 27.91 9.67
N GLU A 18 26.04 29.18 9.93
CA GLU A 18 25.52 29.65 11.21
C GLU A 18 24.14 29.06 11.51
N LYS A 19 23.22 29.07 10.53
CA LYS A 19 21.91 28.43 10.66
C LYS A 19 22.02 26.93 10.92
N TYR A 20 22.91 26.24 10.21
CA TYR A 20 23.16 24.82 10.41
C TYR A 20 23.66 24.54 11.84
N LYS A 21 24.64 25.31 12.32
CA LYS A 21 25.14 25.18 13.70
C LYS A 21 24.06 25.44 14.74
N LYS A 22 23.24 26.48 14.56
CA LYS A 22 22.11 26.79 15.45
C LYS A 22 21.09 25.65 15.46
N HIS A 23 20.81 25.05 14.30
CA HIS A 23 19.90 23.91 14.21
C HIS A 23 20.46 22.66 14.91
N CYS A 24 21.74 22.34 14.73
CA CYS A 24 22.39 21.26 15.46
C CYS A 24 22.32 21.47 16.97
N GLN A 25 22.60 22.69 17.44
CA GLN A 25 22.51 23.02 18.86
C GLN A 25 21.09 22.86 19.39
N HIS A 26 20.09 23.35 18.65
CA HIS A 26 18.69 23.20 19.03
C HIS A 26 18.27 21.73 19.16
N ILE A 27 18.67 20.87 18.20
CA ILE A 27 18.39 19.42 18.28
C ILE A 27 19.08 18.82 19.51
N PHE A 28 20.35 19.14 19.74
CA PHE A 28 21.10 18.64 20.89
C PHE A 28 20.43 19.00 22.22
N ASP A 29 20.04 20.27 22.38
CA ASP A 29 19.38 20.74 23.60
C ASP A 29 18.00 20.10 23.77
N LEU A 30 17.21 19.99 22.70
CA LEU A 30 15.90 19.34 22.72
C LEU A 30 15.99 17.85 23.08
N GLN A 31 16.98 17.14 22.53
CA GLN A 31 17.23 15.73 22.86
C GLN A 31 17.58 15.59 24.34
N ASN A 32 18.51 16.41 24.84
CA ASN A 32 18.90 16.37 26.25
C ASN A 32 17.73 16.68 27.17
N GLN A 33 16.92 17.70 26.84
CA GLN A 33 15.72 18.05 27.60
C GLN A 33 14.71 16.91 27.61
N THR A 34 14.48 16.28 26.45
CA THR A 34 13.49 15.19 26.31
C THR A 34 13.93 13.94 27.07
N LEU A 35 15.21 13.55 26.95
CA LEU A 35 15.76 12.36 27.59
C LEU A 35 15.99 12.54 29.10
N ALA A 36 16.23 13.76 29.56
CA ALA A 36 16.35 14.07 30.98
C ALA A 36 14.99 14.33 31.66
N ASN A 37 13.88 14.39 30.91
CA ASN A 37 12.56 14.66 31.47
C ASN A 37 12.09 13.47 32.34
N PRO A 38 11.89 13.64 33.66
CA PRO A 38 11.42 12.57 34.53
C PRO A 38 9.89 12.39 34.50
N GLU A 39 9.16 13.18 33.71
CA GLU A 39 7.72 13.12 33.59
C GLU A 39 7.25 11.75 33.07
N ALA A 40 6.21 11.19 33.71
CA ALA A 40 5.61 9.93 33.26
C ALA A 40 4.81 10.16 31.98
N LEU A 41 5.12 9.38 30.93
CA LEU A 41 4.41 9.44 29.66
C LEU A 41 3.05 8.74 29.73
N SER A 42 2.06 9.27 29.02
CA SER A 42 0.77 8.60 28.82
C SER A 42 0.89 7.53 27.71
N THR A 43 0.07 6.48 27.81
CA THR A 43 -0.11 5.53 26.72
C THR A 43 -0.79 6.21 25.52
N ASP A 44 -0.27 5.99 24.32
CA ASP A 44 -0.90 6.42 23.07
C ASP A 44 -1.93 5.37 22.62
N GLU A 45 -3.20 5.77 22.50
CA GLU A 45 -4.33 4.89 22.15
C GLU A 45 -4.44 4.62 20.63
N GLY A 46 -3.48 5.11 19.83
CA GLY A 46 -3.52 5.04 18.36
C GLY A 46 -3.09 3.70 17.75
N SER A 47 -2.59 2.74 18.54
CA SER A 47 -2.07 1.46 18.06
C SER A 47 -3.03 0.28 18.28
N SER A 48 -4.33 0.46 18.02
CA SER A 48 -5.30 -0.63 18.09
C SER A 48 -5.47 -1.31 16.73
N GLY A 49 -4.50 -2.15 16.37
CA GLY A 49 -4.55 -3.03 15.20
C GLY A 49 -4.80 -4.50 15.55
N GLU A 50 -5.39 -4.80 16.71
CA GLU A 50 -5.45 -6.16 17.28
C GLU A 50 -6.61 -7.03 16.76
N ASP A 51 -7.53 -6.48 15.95
CA ASP A 51 -8.68 -7.26 15.43
C ASP A 51 -8.47 -7.88 14.03
N SER A 52 -7.39 -7.55 13.31
CA SER A 52 -7.23 -8.03 11.92
C SER A 52 -6.76 -9.49 11.80
N ASP A 53 -5.90 -9.96 12.71
CA ASP A 53 -5.25 -11.26 12.54
C ASP A 53 -6.12 -12.43 13.05
N ASN A 54 -7.03 -12.15 13.99
CA ASN A 54 -7.82 -13.19 14.64
C ASN A 54 -9.01 -13.63 13.78
N GLU A 55 -9.62 -12.69 13.04
CA GLU A 55 -10.75 -12.98 12.15
C GLU A 55 -10.30 -13.71 10.87
N GLU A 56 -9.13 -13.36 10.32
CA GLU A 56 -8.50 -14.06 9.19
C GLU A 56 -8.09 -15.50 9.57
N LEU A 57 -7.50 -15.68 10.75
CA LEU A 57 -7.16 -17.01 11.25
C LEU A 57 -8.41 -17.87 11.46
N ALA A 58 -9.48 -17.29 12.01
CA ALA A 58 -10.75 -17.98 12.23
C ALA A 58 -11.39 -18.45 10.91
N THR A 59 -11.41 -17.59 9.89
CA THR A 59 -11.94 -17.94 8.56
C THR A 59 -11.10 -19.01 7.85
N ARG A 60 -9.77 -18.96 7.99
CA ARG A 60 -8.88 -20.00 7.45
C ARG A 60 -9.10 -21.34 8.12
N LEU A 61 -9.25 -21.37 9.45
CA LEU A 61 -9.55 -22.58 10.21
C LEU A 61 -10.91 -23.16 9.85
N GLU A 62 -11.93 -22.30 9.70
CA GLU A 62 -13.26 -22.74 9.29
C GLU A 62 -13.23 -23.37 7.90
N THR A 63 -12.53 -22.77 6.93
CA THR A 63 -12.38 -23.29 5.58
C THR A 63 -11.72 -24.69 5.58
N MET A 64 -10.65 -24.88 6.37
CA MET A 64 -9.99 -26.18 6.50
C MET A 64 -10.89 -27.24 7.16
N LEU A 65 -11.72 -26.85 8.12
CA LEU A 65 -12.67 -27.75 8.76
C LEU A 65 -13.83 -28.11 7.82
N GLN A 66 -14.36 -27.15 7.06
CA GLN A 66 -15.40 -27.39 6.06
C GLN A 66 -14.92 -28.30 4.93
N ALA A 67 -13.69 -28.12 4.43
CA ALA A 67 -13.09 -29.01 3.42
C ALA A 67 -12.92 -30.47 3.90
N ASN A 68 -13.00 -30.71 5.21
CA ASN A 68 -12.94 -32.03 5.83
C ASN A 68 -14.29 -32.50 6.40
N LYS A 69 -15.32 -31.64 6.46
CA LYS A 69 -16.70 -32.04 6.78
C LYS A 69 -17.22 -32.91 5.62
N GLY A 70 -17.68 -34.12 5.93
CA GLY A 70 -18.13 -35.11 4.95
C GLY A 70 -17.14 -36.24 4.69
N LYS A 71 -15.82 -36.01 4.86
CA LYS A 71 -14.79 -37.07 4.68
C LYS A 71 -14.74 -38.10 5.81
N LYS A 72 -15.47 -37.88 6.91
CA LYS A 72 -15.55 -38.80 8.06
C LYS A 72 -16.44 -40.02 7.81
N HIS A 73 -17.29 -39.99 6.78
CA HIS A 73 -18.19 -41.09 6.39
C HIS A 73 -17.82 -41.68 5.03
N ILE A 74 -16.61 -41.40 4.54
CA ILE A 74 -16.06 -41.96 3.31
C ILE A 74 -15.05 -43.02 3.73
N SER A 75 -15.20 -44.24 3.21
CA SER A 75 -14.26 -45.32 3.52
C SER A 75 -12.83 -44.92 3.11
N MET A 76 -11.82 -45.46 3.81
CA MET A 76 -10.41 -45.14 3.51
C MET A 76 -10.04 -45.41 2.05
N SER A 77 -10.60 -46.46 1.44
CA SER A 77 -10.40 -46.80 0.03
C SER A 77 -11.03 -45.79 -0.92
N GLU A 78 -12.22 -45.29 -0.60
CA GLU A 78 -12.93 -44.31 -1.43
C GLU A 78 -12.33 -42.92 -1.31
N ARG A 79 -11.81 -42.56 -0.12
CA ARG A 79 -11.01 -41.36 0.07
C ARG A 79 -9.73 -41.40 -0.77
N ALA A 80 -9.00 -42.52 -0.76
CA ALA A 80 -7.78 -42.69 -1.54
C ALA A 80 -8.05 -42.60 -3.06
N ARG A 81 -9.17 -43.14 -3.54
CA ARG A 81 -9.58 -43.00 -4.96
C ARG A 81 -9.86 -41.54 -5.33
N MET A 82 -10.59 -40.82 -4.48
CA MET A 82 -10.92 -39.41 -4.72
C MET A 82 -9.69 -38.51 -4.68
N GLU A 83 -8.74 -38.78 -3.78
CA GLU A 83 -7.44 -38.10 -3.73
C GLU A 83 -6.63 -38.35 -5.02
N PHE A 84 -6.57 -39.60 -5.49
CA PHE A 84 -5.88 -39.96 -6.74
C PHE A 84 -6.52 -39.31 -7.99
N GLU A 85 -7.85 -39.29 -8.09
CA GLU A 85 -8.55 -38.65 -9.20
C GLU A 85 -8.33 -37.14 -9.24
N ASN A 86 -8.28 -36.49 -8.07
CA ASN A 86 -7.98 -35.07 -7.97
C ASN A 86 -6.53 -34.75 -8.37
N GLU A 87 -5.57 -35.56 -7.93
CA GLU A 87 -4.15 -35.40 -8.30
C GLU A 87 -3.94 -35.61 -9.81
N GLU A 88 -4.58 -36.62 -10.41
CA GLU A 88 -4.51 -36.87 -11.85
C GLU A 88 -5.11 -35.69 -12.65
N LYS A 89 -6.20 -35.09 -12.15
CA LYS A 89 -6.79 -33.89 -12.75
C LYS A 89 -5.84 -32.69 -12.67
N GLU A 90 -5.26 -32.42 -11.51
CA GLU A 90 -4.29 -31.34 -11.34
C GLU A 90 -3.07 -31.53 -12.26
N ARG A 91 -2.57 -32.77 -12.40
CA ARG A 91 -1.48 -33.11 -13.32
C ARG A 91 -1.85 -32.82 -14.78
N GLN A 92 -3.08 -33.14 -15.18
CA GLN A 92 -3.56 -32.85 -16.53
C GLN A 92 -3.73 -31.34 -16.77
N ASP A 93 -4.23 -30.59 -15.79
CA ASP A 93 -4.38 -29.14 -15.85
C ASP A 93 -3.01 -28.45 -15.98
N LEU A 94 -2.04 -28.85 -15.15
CA LEU A 94 -0.64 -28.41 -15.25
C LEU A 94 -0.04 -28.74 -16.61
N LYS A 95 -0.26 -29.96 -17.12
CA LYS A 95 0.21 -30.35 -18.45
C LYS A 95 -0.37 -29.44 -19.53
N ARG A 96 -1.67 -29.11 -19.46
CA ARG A 96 -2.32 -28.17 -20.39
C ARG A 96 -1.77 -26.75 -20.28
N MET A 97 -1.51 -26.25 -19.07
CA MET A 97 -0.90 -24.94 -18.88
C MET A 97 0.54 -24.88 -19.41
N VAL A 98 1.33 -25.94 -19.22
CA VAL A 98 2.72 -26.03 -19.68
C VAL A 98 2.81 -26.21 -21.20
N HIS A 99 1.89 -26.95 -21.81
CA HIS A 99 1.90 -27.23 -23.25
C HIS A 99 1.09 -26.20 -24.06
N GLY A 100 0.37 -25.28 -23.40
CA GLY A 100 -0.35 -24.19 -24.05
C GLY A 100 -1.68 -24.56 -24.71
N ASP A 101 -2.20 -25.78 -24.50
CA ASP A 101 -3.46 -26.28 -25.07
C ASP A 101 -4.70 -25.75 -24.31
N ALA A 102 -4.70 -24.47 -23.93
CA ALA A 102 -5.92 -23.82 -23.45
C ALA A 102 -6.80 -23.46 -24.65
N PRO A 103 -8.12 -23.73 -24.64
CA PRO A 103 -9.00 -23.21 -25.67
C PRO A 103 -8.88 -21.68 -25.67
N MET A 104 -8.52 -21.11 -26.83
CA MET A 104 -8.35 -19.68 -27.01
C MET A 104 -9.58 -18.94 -26.48
N LYS A 105 -9.43 -18.23 -25.36
CA LYS A 105 -10.39 -17.20 -24.96
C LYS A 105 -10.43 -16.19 -26.10
N THR A 106 -11.60 -16.03 -26.69
CA THR A 106 -11.85 -15.16 -27.84
C THR A 106 -11.42 -13.73 -27.52
N GLU A 107 -10.86 -13.05 -28.52
CA GLU A 107 -10.33 -11.67 -28.47
C GLU A 107 -11.27 -10.59 -27.92
N LYS A 108 -12.54 -10.93 -27.66
CA LYS A 108 -13.55 -10.00 -27.11
C LYS A 108 -13.29 -9.65 -25.64
N ASP A 109 -12.89 -10.61 -24.82
CA ASP A 109 -12.79 -10.39 -23.35
C ASP A 109 -11.54 -9.58 -22.95
N LYS A 110 -10.48 -9.59 -23.77
CA LYS A 110 -9.25 -8.79 -23.52
C LYS A 110 -9.44 -7.29 -23.77
N LYS A 111 -10.37 -6.90 -24.65
CA LYS A 111 -10.65 -5.47 -24.91
C LYS A 111 -11.49 -4.83 -23.80
N GLU A 112 -12.32 -5.59 -23.11
CA GLU A 112 -13.19 -5.07 -22.06
C GLU A 112 -12.40 -4.79 -20.77
N ALA A 113 -11.54 -5.71 -20.36
CA ALA A 113 -10.65 -5.52 -19.19
C ALA A 113 -9.71 -4.32 -19.36
N THR A 114 -9.17 -4.09 -20.56
CA THR A 114 -8.27 -2.95 -20.84
C THR A 114 -9.00 -1.61 -20.96
N ALA A 115 -10.31 -1.61 -21.22
CA ALA A 115 -11.12 -0.39 -21.27
C ALA A 115 -11.55 0.06 -19.87
N GLU A 116 -11.92 -0.88 -18.98
CA GLU A 116 -12.26 -0.57 -17.59
C GLU A 116 -11.04 -0.08 -16.80
N GLU A 117 -9.87 -0.67 -17.00
CA GLU A 117 -8.63 -0.24 -16.33
C GLU A 117 -8.25 1.19 -16.70
N LYS A 118 -8.37 1.56 -17.99
CA LYS A 118 -8.11 2.94 -18.46
C LYS A 118 -9.11 3.96 -17.91
N LYS A 119 -10.38 3.58 -17.73
CA LYS A 119 -11.41 4.45 -17.16
C LYS A 119 -11.14 4.71 -15.68
N ASN A 120 -10.68 3.70 -14.94
CA ASN A 120 -10.38 3.82 -13.51
C ASN A 120 -9.14 4.69 -13.26
N VAL A 121 -8.09 4.55 -14.08
CA VAL A 121 -6.89 5.41 -14.00
C VAL A 121 -7.21 6.88 -14.30
N SER A 122 -8.06 7.14 -15.31
CA SER A 122 -8.50 8.51 -15.64
C SER A 122 -9.25 9.16 -14.48
N LYS A 123 -10.13 8.40 -13.80
CA LYS A 123 -10.94 8.90 -12.70
C LYS A 123 -10.11 9.24 -11.45
N ILE A 124 -9.11 8.40 -11.14
CA ILE A 124 -8.16 8.64 -10.06
C ILE A 124 -7.34 9.92 -10.31
N GLY A 125 -6.91 10.17 -11.55
CA GLY A 125 -6.16 11.39 -11.90
C GLY A 125 -6.98 12.67 -11.72
N GLU A 126 -8.27 12.62 -12.04
CA GLU A 126 -9.19 13.76 -11.90
C GLU A 126 -9.51 14.06 -10.43
N ASP A 127 -9.72 13.02 -9.62
CA ASP A 127 -9.94 13.14 -8.18
C ASP A 127 -8.69 13.66 -7.44
N LEU A 128 -7.50 13.24 -7.87
CA LEU A 128 -6.23 13.71 -7.32
C LEU A 128 -5.97 15.19 -7.67
N ALA A 129 -6.29 15.61 -8.90
CA ALA A 129 -6.17 17.02 -9.32
C ALA A 129 -7.17 17.93 -8.60
N ALA A 130 -8.41 17.46 -8.40
CA ALA A 130 -9.44 18.19 -7.67
C ALA A 130 -9.12 18.31 -6.18
N SER A 131 -8.56 17.26 -5.56
CA SER A 131 -8.12 17.29 -4.16
C SER A 131 -6.89 18.17 -3.95
N ALA A 132 -5.90 18.12 -4.85
CA ALA A 132 -4.74 19.02 -4.82
C ALA A 132 -5.14 20.50 -4.94
N SER A 133 -6.14 20.81 -5.79
CA SER A 133 -6.65 22.18 -5.95
C SER A 133 -7.35 22.70 -4.69
N LYS A 134 -8.06 21.84 -3.95
CA LYS A 134 -8.70 22.18 -2.67
C LYS A 134 -7.69 22.42 -1.55
N ILE A 135 -6.62 21.62 -1.50
CA ILE A 135 -5.56 21.74 -0.49
C ILE A 135 -4.69 22.97 -0.73
N SER A 136 -4.45 23.34 -2.00
CA SER A 136 -3.58 24.46 -2.35
C SER A 136 -4.23 25.84 -2.17
N GLY A 137 -5.56 25.95 -1.99
CA GLY A 137 -6.24 27.24 -1.81
C GLY A 137 -6.13 28.22 -2.98
N ILE A 138 -5.66 27.77 -4.16
CA ILE A 138 -5.52 28.62 -5.36
C ILE A 138 -6.87 28.62 -6.09
N THR A 139 -7.79 29.47 -5.64
CA THR A 139 -8.86 29.94 -6.53
C THR A 139 -8.22 30.92 -7.51
N ALA A 140 -7.74 30.41 -8.64
CA ALA A 140 -7.27 31.25 -9.73
C ALA A 140 -8.45 32.11 -10.22
N ASN A 141 -8.41 33.41 -9.89
CA ASN A 141 -9.32 34.41 -10.41
C ASN A 141 -9.19 34.45 -11.94
N GLN A 142 -10.17 33.88 -12.65
CA GLN A 142 -10.32 34.01 -14.09
C GLN A 142 -11.14 35.26 -14.40
N LYS A 143 -10.47 36.41 -14.51
CA LYS A 143 -10.94 37.57 -15.28
C LYS A 143 -9.75 38.33 -15.85
N LEU A 144 -9.49 38.12 -17.13
CA LEU A 144 -9.03 39.12 -18.10
C LEU A 144 -9.63 38.73 -19.45
#